data_AF-A0A328AK50-F1
#
_entry.id   AF-A0A328AK50-F1
#
_cell.length_a   1.000
_cell.length_b   1.000
_cell.length_c   1.000
_cell.angle_alpha   90.00
_cell.angle_beta   90.00
_cell.angle_gamma   90.00
#
_symmetry.space_group_name_H-M   'P 1'
#
loop_
_entity.id
_entity.type
_entity.pdbx_description
1 polymer ?
#
loop_
_entity_poly.entity_id
_entity_poly.type
_entity_poly.pdbx_seq_one_letter_code
_entity_poly.pdbx_strand_id
1 'polypeptide(L)'
;MRVPPGPPPARAAPPPRAAAPAPPPKVVRPLAAKPVKCVPEDLGPAPAYPDTDAALRDAGGAADRYQLLAAGRLLREQRLQKLEDVVKRCRAVAR
;
A
#
# COMPACT_ATOMS: atom_id res chain seq x y z
N MET A 1 52.26 67.42 -54.23
CA MET A 1 51.69 66.05 -54.21
C MET A 1 50.66 65.98 -53.08
N ARG A 2 49.42 65.53 -53.34
CA ARG A 2 48.32 65.51 -52.36
C ARG A 2 48.09 64.05 -51.94
N VAL A 3 48.17 63.74 -50.64
CA VAL A 3 47.95 62.39 -50.09
C VAL A 3 46.44 62.12 -50.02
N PRO A 4 45.94 60.94 -50.45
CA PRO A 4 44.52 60.62 -50.32
C PRO A 4 44.15 60.32 -48.86
N PRO A 5 42.94 60.67 -48.40
CA PRO A 5 42.49 60.33 -47.06
C PRO A 5 42.28 58.81 -46.93
N GLY A 6 42.71 58.24 -45.80
CA GLY A 6 42.55 56.82 -45.48
C GLY A 6 41.09 56.43 -45.17
N PRO A 7 40.79 55.12 -45.17
CA PRO A 7 39.43 54.62 -44.97
C PRO A 7 38.93 54.85 -43.52
N PRO A 8 37.62 55.01 -43.31
CA PRO A 8 37.05 55.23 -41.98
C PRO A 8 37.16 53.97 -41.11
N PRO A 9 37.26 54.10 -39.77
CA PRO A 9 37.38 52.95 -38.88
C PRO A 9 36.07 52.16 -38.83
N ALA A 10 36.19 50.83 -38.84
CA ALA A 10 35.07 49.91 -38.69
C ALA A 10 34.44 50.07 -37.30
N ARG A 11 33.10 50.16 -37.25
CA ARG A 11 32.35 50.22 -35.98
C ARG A 11 32.44 48.88 -35.25
N ALA A 12 32.74 48.95 -33.96
CA ALA A 12 32.76 47.79 -33.07
C ALA A 12 31.35 47.20 -32.89
N ALA A 13 31.26 45.88 -32.87
CA ALA A 13 30.02 45.14 -32.64
C ALA A 13 29.52 45.33 -31.19
N PRO A 14 28.20 45.34 -30.95
CA PRO A 14 27.65 45.44 -29.59
C PRO A 14 27.94 44.17 -28.78
N PRO A 15 28.09 44.27 -27.45
CA PRO A 15 28.37 43.12 -26.59
C PRO A 15 27.19 42.14 -26.52
N PRO A 16 27.45 40.83 -26.30
CA PRO A 16 26.40 39.82 -26.20
C PRO A 16 25.53 40.06 -24.96
N ARG A 17 24.21 39.91 -25.13
CA ARG A 17 23.21 40.10 -24.08
C ARG A 17 23.27 38.94 -23.08
N ALA A 18 23.42 39.25 -21.80
CA ALA A 18 23.48 38.24 -20.73
C ALA A 18 22.19 37.40 -20.69
N ALA A 19 22.34 36.07 -20.62
CA ALA A 19 21.24 35.13 -20.50
C ALA A 19 20.58 35.23 -19.11
N ALA A 20 19.25 35.16 -19.07
CA ALA A 20 18.49 35.18 -17.82
C ALA A 20 18.69 33.88 -17.01
N PRO A 21 18.70 33.94 -15.67
CA PRO A 21 18.92 32.78 -14.81
C PRO A 21 17.76 31.77 -14.91
N ALA A 22 18.10 30.47 -14.86
CA ALA A 22 17.12 29.38 -14.92
C ALA A 22 16.21 29.35 -13.67
N PRO A 23 14.93 28.95 -13.81
CA PRO A 23 14.00 28.88 -12.69
C PRO A 23 14.43 27.81 -11.66
N PRO A 24 14.15 28.03 -10.37
CA PRO A 24 14.56 27.11 -9.32
C PRO A 24 13.80 25.76 -9.42
N PRO A 25 14.43 24.65 -9.01
CA PRO A 25 13.81 23.34 -9.04
C PRO A 25 12.62 23.26 -8.08
N LYS A 26 11.51 22.69 -8.55
CA LYS A 26 10.33 22.42 -7.71
C LYS A 26 10.57 21.14 -6.89
N VAL A 27 10.67 21.29 -5.57
CA VAL A 27 10.78 20.14 -4.65
C VAL A 27 9.37 19.61 -4.37
N VAL A 28 9.04 18.44 -4.92
CA VAL A 28 7.80 17.73 -4.59
C VAL A 28 8.10 16.77 -3.45
N ARG A 29 7.52 17.00 -2.27
CA ARG A 29 7.57 16.04 -1.16
C ARG A 29 6.49 14.99 -1.38
N PRO A 30 6.82 13.72 -1.64
CA PRO A 30 5.81 12.67 -1.72
C PRO A 30 5.12 12.53 -0.35
N LEU A 31 3.80 12.48 -0.37
CA LEU A 31 3.01 12.13 0.82
C LEU A 31 3.36 10.68 1.20
N ALA A 32 3.94 10.49 2.38
CA ALA A 32 4.23 9.15 2.89
C ALA A 32 2.91 8.40 3.13
N ALA A 33 2.81 7.17 2.61
CA ALA A 33 1.65 6.31 2.84
C ALA A 33 1.53 6.01 4.34
N LYS A 34 0.32 6.14 4.90
CA LYS A 34 0.07 5.79 6.31
C LYS A 34 0.14 4.27 6.47
N PRO A 35 0.74 3.76 7.56
CA PRO A 35 0.72 2.33 7.85
C PRO A 35 -0.73 1.85 8.04
N VAL A 36 -1.14 0.88 7.24
CA VAL A 36 -2.48 0.29 7.29
C VAL A 36 -2.42 -1.00 8.12
N LYS A 37 -3.28 -1.15 9.13
CA LYS A 37 -3.43 -2.42 9.84
C LYS A 37 -3.95 -3.47 8.86
N CYS A 38 -3.25 -4.59 8.75
CA CYS A 38 -3.62 -5.66 7.82
C CYS A 38 -4.85 -6.44 8.30
N VAL A 39 -4.93 -6.74 9.60
CA VAL A 39 -6.08 -7.42 10.20
C VAL A 39 -7.13 -6.39 10.61
N PRO A 40 -8.37 -6.49 10.10
CA PRO A 40 -9.46 -5.60 10.48
C PRO A 40 -9.92 -5.86 11.91
N GLU A 41 -10.36 -4.80 12.60
CA GLU A 41 -10.84 -4.89 13.99
C GLU A 41 -12.20 -5.60 14.08
N ASP A 42 -12.99 -5.59 13.01
CA ASP A 42 -14.28 -6.30 12.90
C ASP A 42 -14.16 -7.83 12.79
N LEU A 43 -12.96 -8.37 12.54
CA LEU A 43 -12.77 -9.82 12.46
C LEU A 43 -13.15 -10.52 13.78
N GLY A 44 -12.93 -9.85 14.92
CA GLY A 44 -13.20 -10.40 16.24
C GLY A 44 -12.40 -11.67 16.59
N PRO A 45 -12.58 -12.21 17.81
CA PRO A 45 -11.94 -13.46 18.22
C PRO A 45 -12.53 -14.66 17.49
N ALA A 46 -11.86 -15.82 17.61
CA ALA A 46 -12.43 -17.08 17.16
C ALA A 46 -13.72 -17.40 17.94
N PRO A 47 -14.72 -18.02 17.30
CA PRO A 47 -15.92 -18.47 18.00
C PRO A 47 -15.59 -19.58 19.00
N ALA A 48 -16.40 -19.68 20.06
CA ALA A 48 -16.35 -20.83 20.95
C ALA A 48 -16.89 -22.06 20.21
N TYR A 49 -16.04 -23.08 20.06
CA TYR A 49 -16.39 -24.31 19.37
C TYR A 49 -17.07 -25.30 20.33
N PRO A 50 -18.20 -25.93 19.95
CA PRO A 50 -18.94 -26.85 20.81
C PRO A 50 -18.26 -28.21 20.95
N ASP A 51 -17.39 -28.60 20.01
CA ASP A 51 -16.67 -29.87 19.94
C ASP A 51 -15.34 -29.83 20.71
N THR A 52 -15.34 -29.29 21.92
CA THR A 52 -14.17 -29.37 22.79
C THR A 52 -13.91 -30.82 23.22
N ASP A 53 -12.65 -31.16 23.53
CA ASP A 53 -12.32 -32.51 24.04
C ASP A 53 -13.13 -32.89 25.28
N ALA A 54 -13.43 -31.92 26.16
CA ALA A 54 -14.30 -32.14 27.31
C ALA A 54 -15.72 -32.48 26.86
N ALA A 55 -16.33 -31.65 26.01
CA ALA A 55 -17.68 -31.89 25.49
C ALA A 55 -17.81 -33.22 24.74
N LEU A 56 -16.78 -33.62 23.99
CA LEU A 56 -16.77 -34.91 23.29
C LEU A 56 -16.65 -36.10 24.25
N ARG A 57 -15.91 -35.96 25.36
CA ARG A 57 -15.85 -37.01 26.40
C ARG A 57 -17.18 -37.13 27.15
N ASP A 58 -17.81 -36.00 27.46
CA ASP A 58 -19.04 -35.92 28.24
C ASP A 58 -20.31 -36.23 27.41
N ALA A 59 -20.19 -36.31 26.09
CA ALA A 59 -21.29 -36.63 25.19
C ALA A 59 -21.94 -37.99 25.51
N GLY A 60 -23.28 -38.04 25.47
CA GLY A 60 -24.09 -39.20 25.85
C GLY A 60 -23.93 -40.44 24.97
N GLY A 61 -23.29 -40.30 23.80
CA GLY A 61 -22.96 -41.40 22.91
C GLY A 61 -22.36 -40.94 21.59
N ALA A 62 -22.17 -41.89 20.67
CA ALA A 62 -21.57 -41.61 19.36
C ALA A 62 -22.39 -40.59 18.55
N ALA A 63 -23.72 -40.68 18.58
CA ALA A 63 -24.60 -39.74 17.88
C ALA A 63 -24.39 -38.29 18.35
N ASP A 64 -24.34 -38.06 19.67
CA ASP A 64 -24.13 -36.73 20.24
C ASP A 64 -22.75 -36.17 19.91
N ARG A 65 -21.71 -37.01 19.91
CA ARG A 65 -20.36 -36.62 19.47
C ARG A 65 -20.36 -36.15 18.02
N TYR A 66 -21.08 -36.85 17.14
CA TYR A 66 -21.19 -36.43 15.75
C TYR A 66 -21.92 -35.10 15.59
N GLN A 67 -22.97 -34.84 16.38
CA GLN A 67 -23.66 -33.55 16.36
C GLN A 67 -22.73 -32.41 16.81
N LEU A 68 -21.95 -32.61 17.88
CA LEU A 68 -20.96 -31.64 18.34
C LEU A 68 -19.92 -31.33 17.25
N LEU A 69 -19.35 -32.37 16.64
CA LEU A 69 -18.37 -32.23 15.55
C LEU A 69 -18.97 -31.53 14.33
N ALA A 70 -20.20 -31.85 13.95
CA ALA A 70 -20.89 -31.22 12.83
C ALA A 70 -21.12 -29.72 13.09
N ALA A 71 -21.62 -29.37 14.28
CA ALA A 71 -21.79 -27.98 14.70
C ALA A 71 -20.44 -27.22 14.72
N GLY A 72 -19.39 -27.86 15.25
CA GLY A 72 -18.04 -27.32 15.26
C GLY A 72 -17.46 -27.08 13.87
N ARG A 73 -17.71 -27.99 12.93
CA ARG A 73 -17.28 -27.86 11.52
C ARG A 73 -17.92 -26.66 10.86
N LEU A 74 -19.24 -26.48 11.01
CA LEU A 74 -19.96 -25.34 10.43
C LEU A 74 -19.37 -24.00 10.89
N LEU A 75 -19.06 -23.86 12.17
CA LEU A 75 -18.44 -22.64 12.70
C LEU A 75 -17.03 -22.41 12.15
N ARG A 76 -16.23 -23.48 11.98
CA ARG A 76 -14.89 -23.37 11.39
C ARG A 76 -14.95 -22.96 9.92
N GLU A 77 -15.90 -23.49 9.16
CA GLU A 77 -16.10 -23.13 7.75
C GLU A 77 -16.47 -21.64 7.61
N GLN A 78 -17.40 -21.15 8.44
CA GLN A 78 -17.75 -19.73 8.48
C GLN A 78 -16.56 -18.83 8.88
N ARG A 79 -15.78 -19.26 9.87
CA ARG A 79 -14.58 -18.52 10.30
C ARG A 79 -13.52 -18.51 9.20
N LEU A 80 -13.31 -19.63 8.52
CA LEU A 80 -12.33 -19.76 7.45
C LEU A 80 -12.66 -18.82 6.28
N GLN A 81 -13.93 -18.74 5.86
CA GLN A 81 -14.35 -17.80 4.82
C GLN A 81 -13.97 -16.35 5.15
N LYS A 82 -14.22 -15.91 6.38
CA LYS A 82 -13.84 -14.56 6.84
C LYS A 82 -12.32 -14.37 6.85
N LEU A 83 -11.57 -15.39 7.27
CA LEU A 83 -10.11 -15.32 7.33
C LEU A 83 -9.48 -15.27 5.93
N GLU A 84 -9.98 -16.05 4.97
CA GLU A 84 -9.49 -16.04 3.59
C GLU A 84 -9.62 -14.65 2.94
N ASP A 85 -10.75 -13.98 3.17
CA ASP A 85 -10.96 -12.61 2.72
C ASP A 85 -9.98 -11.62 3.35
N VAL A 86 -9.70 -11.76 4.66
CA VAL A 86 -8.70 -10.94 5.34
C VAL A 86 -7.31 -11.20 4.77
N VAL A 87 -6.90 -12.47 4.65
CA VAL A 87 -5.59 -12.85 4.12
C VAL A 87 -5.39 -12.32 2.71
N LYS A 88 -6.42 -12.40 1.85
CA LYS A 88 -6.39 -11.83 0.50
C LYS A 88 -6.14 -10.32 0.51
N ARG A 89 -6.84 -9.56 1.37
CA ARG A 89 -6.63 -8.11 1.52
C ARG A 89 -5.23 -7.79 2.05
N CYS A 90 -4.76 -8.50 3.08
CA CYS A 90 -3.42 -8.32 3.64
C CYS A 90 -2.33 -8.52 2.58
N ARG A 91 -2.45 -9.56 1.75
CA ARG A 91 -1.51 -9.85 0.66
C ARG A 91 -1.52 -8.80 -0.44
N ALA A 92 -2.66 -8.16 -0.69
CA ALA A 92 -2.77 -7.08 -1.68
C ALA A 92 -2.08 -5.79 -1.21
N VAL A 93 -2.09 -5.49 0.10
CA VAL A 93 -1.41 -4.32 0.68
C VAL A 93 0.10 -4.52 0.79
N ALA A 94 0.56 -5.76 0.91
CA ALA A 94 1.99 -6.09 0.99
C ALA A 94 2.73 -6.04 -0.37
N ARG A 95 2.00 -5.85 -1.48
CA ARG A 95 2.55 -5.62 -2.83
C ARG A 95 2.55 -4.14 -3.15
#